data_AF-X1V9R9-F1
#
_entry.id   AF-X1V9R9-F1
#
_cell.length_a   1.000
_cell.length_b   1.000
_cell.length_c   1.000
_cell.angle_alpha   90.00
_cell.angle_beta   90.00
_cell.angle_gamma   90.00
#
_symmetry.space_group_name_H-M   'P 1'
#
loop_
_entity.id
_entity.type
_entity.pdbx_description
1 polymer ?
#
loop_
_entity_poly.entity_id
_entity_poly.type
_entity_poly.pdbx_seq_one_letter_code
_entity_poly.pdbx_strand_id
1 'polypeptide(L)'
;MAKEEKEERAEEEKAEEKKKKKKGSLLKWVIIAVVVLIVAAAGVFGWMYFANKDPGKKGTATAVQQSPSIGTLWEMKPFIVNLMDDRGERYLKVVIVFEVSGEGAVSE
;
A
#
# COMPACT_ATOMS: atom_id res chain seq x y z
N MET A 1 67.92 -27.39 20.24
CA MET A 1 67.87 -26.11 20.99
C MET A 1 67.47 -24.92 20.12
N ALA A 2 68.37 -24.22 19.39
CA ALA A 2 67.99 -22.98 18.67
C ALA A 2 67.14 -23.15 17.39
N LYS A 3 67.06 -24.38 16.84
CA LYS A 3 66.29 -24.67 15.62
C LYS A 3 64.85 -25.10 15.91
N GLU A 4 64.63 -25.79 17.02
CA GLU A 4 63.30 -26.25 17.47
C GLU A 4 62.43 -25.09 17.97
N GLU A 5 63.01 -24.14 18.72
CA GLU A 5 62.31 -22.94 19.21
C GLU A 5 61.86 -22.00 18.08
N LYS A 6 62.54 -22.07 16.93
CA LYS A 6 62.20 -21.28 15.73
C LYS A 6 61.12 -21.94 14.87
N GLU A 7 60.98 -23.26 14.91
CA GLU A 7 59.91 -24.00 14.25
C GLU A 7 58.61 -23.95 15.06
N GLU A 8 58.67 -24.06 16.39
CA GLU A 8 57.50 -24.00 17.27
C GLU A 8 56.82 -22.61 17.25
N ARG A 9 57.63 -21.54 17.26
CA ARG A 9 57.14 -20.15 17.13
C ARG A 9 56.53 -19.86 15.74
N ALA A 10 57.05 -20.49 14.69
CA ALA A 10 56.51 -20.34 13.33
C ALA A 10 55.20 -21.14 13.13
N GLU A 11 55.00 -22.22 13.88
CA GLU A 11 53.78 -23.02 13.86
C GLU A 11 52.66 -22.37 14.69
N GLU A 12 52.98 -21.77 15.84
CA GLU A 12 52.04 -20.94 16.62
C GLU A 12 51.60 -19.68 15.84
N GLU A 13 52.52 -19.00 15.16
CA GLU A 13 52.20 -17.82 14.35
C GLU A 13 51.31 -18.19 13.14
N LYS A 14 51.54 -19.34 12.50
CA LYS A 14 50.66 -19.89 11.45
C LYS A 14 49.29 -20.35 11.97
N ALA A 15 49.22 -20.88 13.19
CA ALA A 15 47.96 -21.32 13.80
C ALA A 15 47.09 -20.12 14.22
N GLU A 16 47.70 -19.05 14.74
CA GLU A 16 47.00 -17.81 15.09
C GLU A 16 46.53 -17.05 13.85
N GLU A 17 47.34 -17.02 12.78
CA GLU A 17 46.96 -16.40 11.50
C GLU A 17 45.84 -17.18 10.79
N LYS A 18 45.86 -18.52 10.85
CA LYS A 18 44.76 -19.37 10.33
C LYS A 18 43.46 -19.20 11.12
N LYS A 19 43.52 -19.05 12.45
CA LYS A 19 42.33 -18.77 13.29
C LYS A 19 41.77 -17.37 13.02
N LYS A 20 42.61 -16.34 12.85
CA LYS A 20 42.19 -14.98 12.47
C LYS A 20 41.57 -14.94 11.06
N LYS A 21 42.15 -15.67 10.08
CA LYS A 21 41.60 -15.77 8.71
C LYS A 21 40.23 -16.46 8.67
N LYS A 22 39.99 -17.51 9.46
CA LYS A 22 38.67 -18.18 9.56
C LYS A 22 37.62 -17.30 10.24
N LYS A 23 37.97 -16.62 11.34
CA LYS A 23 37.02 -15.74 12.07
C LYS A 23 36.62 -14.51 11.24
N GLY A 24 37.54 -13.92 10.47
CA GLY A 24 37.25 -12.81 9.56
C GLY A 24 36.37 -13.19 8.37
N SER A 25 36.53 -14.41 7.83
CA SER A 25 35.66 -14.90 6.75
C SER A 25 34.25 -15.20 7.25
N LEU A 26 34.10 -15.84 8.41
CA LEU A 26 32.78 -16.09 9.02
C LEU A 26 32.08 -14.79 9.38
N LEU A 27 32.80 -13.79 9.92
CA LEU A 27 32.22 -12.48 10.23
C LEU A 27 31.70 -11.76 8.97
N LYS A 28 32.41 -11.86 7.83
CA LYS A 28 31.95 -11.32 6.55
C LYS A 28 30.65 -11.97 6.09
N TRP A 29 30.53 -13.29 6.20
CA TRP A 29 29.29 -14.01 5.87
C TRP A 29 28.12 -13.65 6.80
N VAL A 30 28.38 -13.47 8.10
CA VAL A 30 27.37 -13.01 9.06
C VAL A 30 26.91 -11.59 8.72
N ILE A 31 27.83 -10.67 8.41
CA ILE A 31 27.48 -9.29 8.02
C ILE A 31 26.67 -9.30 6.72
N ILE A 32 27.07 -10.10 5.72
CA ILE A 32 26.32 -10.25 4.47
C ILE A 32 24.91 -10.79 4.74
N ALA A 33 24.78 -11.82 5.59
CA ALA A 33 23.48 -12.37 5.95
C ALA A 33 22.58 -11.33 6.66
N VAL A 34 23.14 -10.53 7.55
CA VAL A 34 22.42 -9.43 8.23
C VAL A 34 21.99 -8.35 7.24
N VAL A 35 22.87 -7.96 6.31
CA VAL A 35 22.53 -6.98 5.25
C VAL A 35 21.41 -7.51 4.35
N VAL A 36 21.47 -8.78 3.94
CA VAL A 36 20.43 -9.42 3.13
C VAL A 36 19.09 -9.45 3.89
N LEU A 37 19.11 -9.76 5.19
CA LEU A 37 17.90 -9.72 6.02
C LEU A 37 17.30 -8.31 6.12
N ILE A 38 18.13 -7.28 6.28
CA ILE A 38 17.67 -5.89 6.32
C ILE A 38 17.06 -5.48 4.97
N VAL A 39 17.70 -5.85 3.85
CA VAL A 39 17.19 -5.56 2.50
C VAL A 39 15.89 -6.31 2.23
N ALA A 40 15.77 -7.57 2.65
CA ALA A 40 14.54 -8.35 2.52
C ALA A 40 13.40 -7.74 3.36
N ALA A 41 13.67 -7.36 4.61
CA ALA A 41 12.69 -6.70 5.47
C ALA A 41 12.26 -5.34 4.91
N ALA A 42 13.19 -4.52 4.42
CA ALA A 42 12.89 -3.25 3.78
C ALA A 42 12.11 -3.42 2.46
N GLY A 43 12.40 -4.46 1.69
CA GLY A 43 11.68 -4.79 0.46
C GLY A 43 10.24 -5.23 0.73
N VAL A 44 10.01 -6.10 1.71
CA VAL A 44 8.67 -6.55 2.13
C VAL A 44 7.88 -5.38 2.72
N PHE A 45 8.51 -4.58 3.59
CA PHE A 45 7.87 -3.41 4.20
C PHE A 45 7.54 -2.34 3.16
N GLY A 46 8.46 -2.06 2.24
CA GLY A 46 8.23 -1.15 1.11
C GLY A 46 7.11 -1.64 0.21
N TRP A 47 7.10 -2.92 -0.17
CA TRP A 47 6.02 -3.52 -0.95
C TRP A 47 4.69 -3.38 -0.23
N MET A 48 4.59 -3.73 1.05
CA MET A 48 3.33 -3.62 1.79
C MET A 48 2.87 -2.17 1.96
N TYR A 49 3.79 -1.23 2.15
CA TYR A 49 3.49 0.20 2.23
C TYR A 49 2.99 0.78 0.90
N PHE A 50 3.56 0.34 -0.23
CA PHE A 50 3.14 0.80 -1.56
C PHE A 50 1.97 -0.01 -2.15
N ALA A 51 1.81 -1.29 -1.81
CA ALA A 51 0.71 -2.13 -2.27
C ALA A 51 -0.59 -1.86 -1.52
N ASN A 52 -0.51 -1.45 -0.24
CA ASN A 52 -1.68 -0.98 0.51
C ASN A 52 -2.03 0.49 0.21
N LYS A 53 -1.29 1.13 -0.69
CA LYS A 53 -1.55 2.49 -1.16
C LYS A 53 -2.03 2.36 -2.60
N ASP A 54 -3.36 2.38 -2.78
CA ASP A 54 -4.05 2.20 -4.06
C ASP A 54 -3.23 2.70 -5.26
N PRO A 55 -2.88 1.84 -6.23
CA PRO A 55 -2.32 2.27 -7.51
C PRO A 55 -3.41 2.88 -8.40
N GLY A 56 -4.26 3.74 -7.85
CA GLY A 56 -5.34 4.43 -8.55
C GLY A 56 -4.93 5.73 -9.23
N LYS A 57 -3.64 6.08 -9.29
CA LYS A 57 -3.20 7.32 -9.93
C LYS A 57 -1.76 7.26 -10.45
N LYS A 58 -1.56 6.63 -11.61
CA LYS A 58 -0.56 7.05 -12.62
C LYS A 58 -0.93 6.45 -13.97
N GLY A 59 -1.32 7.34 -14.88
CA GLY A 59 -1.96 7.01 -16.14
C GLY A 59 -1.08 6.25 -17.13
N THR A 60 -1.62 5.15 -17.62
CA THR A 60 -1.73 4.93 -19.07
C THR A 60 -2.81 5.84 -19.62
N ALA A 61 -2.64 6.33 -20.85
CA ALA A 61 -3.65 7.09 -21.57
C ALA A 61 -4.90 6.23 -21.77
N THR A 62 -5.79 6.30 -20.80
CA THR A 62 -7.20 6.02 -20.93
C THR A 62 -7.81 7.09 -20.06
N ALA A 63 -8.62 7.96 -20.66
CA ALA A 63 -9.46 8.84 -19.90
C ALA A 63 -10.27 7.92 -18.97
N VAL A 64 -9.82 7.76 -17.73
CA VAL A 64 -10.69 7.38 -16.63
C VAL A 64 -11.55 8.60 -16.48
N GLN A 65 -12.57 8.66 -17.33
CA GLN A 65 -13.82 9.29 -17.00
C GLN A 65 -14.08 8.81 -15.58
N GLN A 66 -13.89 9.71 -14.62
CA GLN A 66 -14.52 9.54 -13.32
C GLN A 66 -15.99 9.43 -13.69
N SER A 67 -16.46 8.21 -13.92
CA SER A 67 -17.87 7.93 -13.92
C SER A 67 -18.29 8.47 -12.56
N PRO A 68 -19.09 9.56 -12.51
CA PRO A 68 -19.52 10.10 -11.24
C PRO A 68 -20.07 8.89 -10.48
N SER A 69 -19.51 8.62 -9.30
CA SER A 69 -20.08 7.60 -8.44
C SER A 69 -21.45 8.14 -8.09
N ILE A 70 -22.46 7.71 -8.85
CA ILE A 70 -23.84 8.14 -8.67
C ILE A 70 -24.15 7.80 -7.21
N GLY A 71 -24.38 8.83 -6.41
CA GLY A 71 -24.80 8.68 -5.02
C GLY A 71 -26.10 7.90 -4.92
N THR A 72 -26.52 7.56 -3.70
CA THR A 72 -27.80 6.86 -3.51
C THR A 72 -28.94 7.70 -4.08
N LEU A 73 -29.77 7.12 -4.94
CA LEU A 73 -30.95 7.80 -5.49
C LEU A 73 -32.12 7.64 -4.52
N TRP A 74 -32.55 8.75 -3.93
CA TRP A 74 -33.72 8.81 -3.06
C TRP A 74 -34.93 9.36 -3.81
N GLU A 75 -35.92 8.50 -4.04
CA GLU A 75 -37.16 8.88 -4.71
C GLU A 75 -38.16 9.46 -3.71
N MET A 76 -38.61 10.69 -3.98
CA MET A 76 -39.69 11.29 -3.20
C MET A 76 -41.07 10.80 -3.67
N LYS A 77 -42.04 10.83 -2.75
CA LYS A 77 -43.45 10.64 -3.12
C LYS A 77 -43.88 11.71 -4.13
N PRO A 78 -44.62 11.34 -5.20
CA PRO A 78 -45.08 12.30 -6.19
C PRO A 78 -45.96 13.39 -5.56
N PHE A 79 -45.68 14.64 -5.92
CA PHE A 79 -46.51 15.79 -5.55
C PHE A 79 -47.54 16.02 -6.64
N ILE A 80 -48.82 16.10 -6.27
CA ILE A 80 -49.90 16.48 -7.18
C ILE A 80 -50.49 17.78 -6.67
N VAL A 81 -50.42 18.82 -7.49
CA VAL A 81 -50.94 20.15 -7.17
C VAL A 81 -51.84 20.65 -8.29
N ASN A 82 -52.89 21.38 -7.91
CA ASN A 82 -53.73 22.06 -8.88
C ASN A 82 -53.01 23.32 -9.38
N LEU A 83 -53.08 23.58 -10.68
CA LEU A 83 -52.56 24.83 -11.23
C LEU A 83 -53.65 25.90 -11.17
N MET A 84 -53.24 27.16 -10.97
CA MET A 84 -54.12 28.30 -11.21
C MET A 84 -54.21 28.54 -12.72
N ASP A 85 -54.94 27.67 -13.40
CA ASP A 85 -55.37 27.86 -14.78
C ASP A 85 -56.82 28.37 -14.76
N ASP A 86 -57.16 29.27 -15.67
CA ASP A 86 -58.47 29.96 -15.76
C ASP A 86 -59.64 28.96 -15.87
N ARG A 87 -59.37 27.73 -16.31
CA ARG A 87 -60.36 26.66 -16.50
C ARG A 87 -60.27 25.50 -15.51
N GLY A 88 -59.24 25.43 -14.67
CA GLY A 88 -59.08 24.36 -13.66
C GLY A 88 -58.89 22.93 -14.20
N GLU A 89 -58.65 22.78 -15.50
CA GLU A 89 -58.53 21.46 -16.17
C GLU A 89 -57.11 20.88 -16.11
N ARG A 90 -56.16 21.62 -15.52
CA ARG A 90 -54.75 21.27 -15.52
C ARG A 90 -54.23 21.13 -14.09
N TYR A 91 -53.60 20.00 -13.82
CA TYR A 91 -52.84 19.76 -12.61
C TYR A 91 -51.40 19.45 -12.96
N LEU A 92 -50.50 19.71 -12.01
CA LEU A 92 -49.09 19.36 -12.14
C LEU A 92 -48.77 18.19 -11.25
N LYS A 93 -48.20 17.13 -11.83
CA LYS A 93 -47.58 16.02 -11.11
C LYS A 93 -46.07 16.16 -11.18
N VAL A 94 -45.42 16.27 -10.03
CA VAL A 94 -43.96 16.39 -9.92
C VAL A 94 -43.41 15.14 -9.25
N VAL A 95 -42.40 14.53 -9.87
CA VAL A 95 -41.59 13.45 -9.30
C VAL A 95 -40.17 13.98 -9.16
N ILE A 96 -39.62 13.92 -7.95
CA ILE A 96 -38.28 14.40 -7.65
C ILE A 96 -37.46 13.20 -7.16
N VAL A 97 -36.28 13.01 -7.75
CA VAL A 97 -35.31 12.00 -7.34
C VAL A 97 -34.02 12.73 -6.97
N PHE A 98 -33.58 12.58 -5.73
CA PHE A 98 -32.34 13.19 -5.25
C PHE A 98 -31.20 12.20 -5.33
N GLU A 99 -30.05 12.65 -5.84
CA GLU A 99 -28.79 11.94 -5.64
C GLU A 99 -28.19 12.43 -4.30
N VAL A 100 -28.10 11.52 -3.32
CA VAL A 100 -27.56 11.82 -1.99
C VAL A 100 -26.21 11.14 -1.78
N SER A 101 -25.27 11.85 -1.16
CA SER A 101 -23.89 11.41 -0.98
C SER A 101 -23.69 10.46 0.21
N GLY A 102 -24.71 10.22 1.04
CA GLY A 102 -24.59 9.45 2.28
C GLY A 102 -25.75 8.47 2.51
N GLU A 103 -25.40 7.27 2.98
CA GLU A 103 -26.33 6.16 3.22
C GLU A 103 -27.39 6.47 4.31
N GLY A 104 -27.05 7.35 5.27
CA GLY A 104 -27.97 7.81 6.32
C GLY A 104 -28.95 8.91 5.90
N ALA A 105 -28.89 9.41 4.67
CA ALA A 105 -29.81 10.44 4.17
C ALA A 105 -31.17 9.89 3.71
N VAL A 106 -31.34 8.56 3.74
CA VAL A 106 -32.51 7.84 3.19
C VAL A 106 -33.33 7.13 4.27
N SER A 107 -32.89 7.19 5.54
CA SER A 107 -33.65 6.61 6.66
C SER A 107 -34.81 7.50 7.07
N GLU A 108 -36.04 6.96 7.02
CA GLU A 108 -37.29 7.57 7.49
C GLU A 108 -37.30 7.86 9.01
#